data_AF-A0A7S2WR37-F1
#
_entry.id   AF-A0A7S2WR37-F1
#
_cell.length_a   1.000
_cell.length_b   1.000
_cell.length_c   1.000
_cell.angle_alpha   90.00
_cell.angle_beta   90.00
_cell.angle_gamma   90.00
#
_symmetry.space_group_name_H-M   'P 1'
#
loop_
_entity.id
_entity.type
_entity.pdbx_description
1 polymer ?
#
loop_
_entity_poly.entity_id
_entity_poly.type
_entity_poly.pdbx_seq_one_letter_code
_entity_poly.pdbx_strand_id
1 'polypeptide(L)'
;FDSDERADGEYFDPSYSQIERILDVSEPDLSEEDVSSRHKSKDEKVSTVDRWEIILDKDHPDYEGGTGRQFLVKWGNMGYSESTYEFERDFILNSIEYEENVDVFLKRSKKPTKL
;
A
#
# COMPACT_ATOMS: atom_id res chain seq x y z
N PHE A 1 -7.48 1.66 -39.17
CA PHE A 1 -6.51 1.03 -38.26
C PHE A 1 -7.30 0.56 -37.07
N ASP A 2 -7.66 -0.73 -37.11
CA ASP A 2 -8.44 -1.42 -36.09
C ASP A 2 -7.60 -1.61 -34.82
N SER A 3 -8.25 -1.64 -33.67
CA SER A 3 -7.66 -1.59 -32.32
C SER A 3 -6.62 -2.67 -31.98
N ASP A 4 -6.36 -3.62 -32.88
CA ASP A 4 -5.41 -4.73 -32.71
C ASP A 4 -3.93 -4.29 -32.74
N GLU A 5 -3.62 -3.12 -33.34
CA GLU A 5 -2.27 -2.53 -33.29
C GLU A 5 -1.96 -1.78 -31.98
N ARG A 6 -2.92 -1.67 -31.05
CA ARG A 6 -2.74 -0.92 -29.79
C ARG A 6 -2.20 -1.74 -28.63
N ALA A 7 -2.15 -3.07 -28.72
CA ALA A 7 -1.73 -3.96 -27.63
C ALA A 7 -2.20 -3.44 -26.28
N ASP A 8 -3.52 -3.29 -26.14
CA ASP A 8 -4.10 -2.84 -24.89
C ASP A 8 -3.68 -3.80 -23.77
N GLY A 9 -3.26 -3.19 -22.67
CA GLY A 9 -2.78 -3.84 -21.48
C GLY A 9 -2.54 -2.74 -20.47
N GLU A 10 -3.62 -1.97 -20.22
CA GLU A 10 -3.75 -0.77 -19.39
C GLU A 10 -2.65 0.29 -19.62
N TYR A 11 -3.03 1.52 -19.98
CA TYR A 11 -2.06 2.62 -20.07
C TYR A 11 -1.40 2.80 -18.70
N PHE A 12 -0.22 2.20 -18.51
CA PHE A 12 0.60 2.37 -17.34
C PHE A 12 1.17 3.78 -17.40
N ASP A 13 0.57 4.71 -16.65
CA ASP A 13 1.12 6.04 -16.54
C ASP A 13 2.36 5.97 -15.62
N PRO A 14 3.58 6.13 -16.16
CA PRO A 14 4.82 5.99 -15.39
C PRO A 14 4.91 7.03 -14.27
N SER A 15 4.07 8.05 -14.28
CA SER A 15 4.00 9.07 -13.23
C SER A 15 3.56 8.49 -11.88
N TYR A 16 2.83 7.37 -11.87
CA TYR A 16 2.37 6.65 -10.67
C TYR A 16 3.31 5.52 -10.24
N SER A 17 4.58 5.54 -10.66
CA SER A 17 5.57 4.53 -10.29
C SER A 17 6.50 4.96 -9.14
N GLN A 18 6.63 6.27 -8.92
CA GLN A 18 7.59 6.82 -7.96
C GLN A 18 6.89 7.58 -6.84
N ILE A 19 6.93 7.01 -5.65
CA ILE A 19 6.44 7.64 -4.42
C ILE A 19 7.45 8.72 -4.00
N GLU A 20 7.00 9.97 -3.91
CA GLU A 20 7.78 11.05 -3.30
C GLU A 20 7.63 11.04 -1.77
N ARG A 21 6.40 10.82 -1.31
CA ARG A 21 6.04 10.92 0.10
C ARG A 21 4.70 10.26 0.38
N ILE A 22 4.59 9.59 1.53
CA ILE A 22 3.31 9.23 2.14
C ILE A 22 2.81 10.39 2.99
N LEU A 23 1.59 10.85 2.71
CA LEU A 23 0.93 11.96 3.39
C LEU A 23 0.02 11.48 4.53
N ASP A 24 -0.54 10.28 4.38
CA ASP A 24 -1.43 9.67 5.36
C ASP A 24 -1.40 8.13 5.25
N VAL A 25 -1.67 7.45 6.36
CA VAL A 25 -1.75 5.98 6.45
C VAL A 25 -3.01 5.63 7.22
N SER A 26 -3.97 5.01 6.54
CA SER A 26 -5.17 4.45 7.16
C SER A 26 -5.00 2.95 7.35
N GLU A 27 -5.26 2.48 8.56
CA GLU A 27 -5.26 1.04 8.87
C GLU A 27 -6.51 0.39 8.25
N PRO A 28 -6.41 -0.86 7.78
CA PRO A 28 -7.57 -1.59 7.30
C PRO A 28 -8.58 -1.79 8.44
N ASP A 29 -9.87 -1.74 8.11
CA ASP A 29 -10.97 -2.02 9.04
C ASP A 29 -11.07 -3.53 9.28
N LEU A 30 -10.10 -4.07 10.01
CA LEU A 30 -10.07 -5.48 10.43
C LEU A 30 -10.89 -5.62 11.71
N SER A 31 -11.72 -6.65 11.80
CA SER A 31 -12.51 -6.89 12.99
C SER A 31 -11.61 -7.28 14.17
N GLU A 32 -12.02 -6.97 15.40
CA GLU A 32 -11.24 -7.34 16.61
C GLU A 32 -11.00 -8.87 16.72
N GLU A 33 -11.84 -9.67 16.06
CA GLU A 33 -11.71 -11.11 15.99
C GLU A 33 -10.52 -11.53 15.12
N ASP A 34 -10.29 -10.84 14.00
CA ASP A 34 -9.19 -11.09 13.06
C ASP A 34 -7.83 -10.85 13.73
N VAL A 35 -7.68 -9.73 14.47
CA VAL A 35 -6.44 -9.36 15.17
C VAL A 35 -6.10 -10.28 16.37
N SER A 36 -7.09 -10.91 16.99
CA SER A 36 -6.89 -11.72 18.22
C SER A 36 -6.15 -13.05 17.96
N SER A 37 -6.23 -13.56 16.74
CA SER A 37 -5.60 -14.83 16.34
C SER A 37 -4.08 -14.73 16.12
N ARG A 38 -3.50 -13.52 16.14
CA ARG A 38 -2.22 -13.19 15.47
C ARG A 38 -1.00 -12.89 16.34
N HIS A 39 -1.07 -13.06 17.65
CA HIS A 39 0.09 -12.88 18.55
C HIS A 39 0.86 -14.19 18.81
N LYS A 40 1.35 -14.89 17.77
CA LYS A 40 2.23 -16.06 17.97
C LYS A 40 3.34 -16.25 16.93
N SER A 41 4.19 -15.26 16.73
CA SER A 41 5.58 -15.53 16.31
C SER A 41 6.48 -14.41 16.79
N LYS A 42 7.33 -14.70 17.79
CA LYS A 42 8.24 -13.72 18.41
C LYS A 42 9.59 -13.61 17.68
N ASP A 43 9.81 -14.43 16.66
CA ASP A 43 11.07 -14.55 15.96
C ASP A 43 10.77 -14.98 14.52
N GLU A 44 10.85 -14.04 13.59
CA GLU A 44 11.16 -14.13 12.16
C GLU A 44 10.66 -12.85 11.49
N LYS A 45 11.28 -12.43 10.38
CA LYS A 45 10.87 -11.25 9.61
C LYS A 45 9.47 -11.52 9.02
N VAL A 46 8.42 -11.25 9.79
CA VAL A 46 7.04 -11.34 9.32
C VAL A 46 6.89 -10.35 8.17
N SER A 47 6.55 -10.85 6.99
CA SER A 47 6.35 -10.03 5.81
C SER A 47 5.16 -9.08 6.04
N THR A 48 5.17 -7.90 5.42
CA THR A 48 4.05 -6.95 5.51
C THR A 48 2.74 -7.57 5.03
N VAL A 49 2.82 -8.46 4.05
CA VAL A 49 1.73 -9.29 3.52
C VAL A 49 1.06 -10.10 4.63
N ASP A 50 1.85 -10.82 5.44
CA ASP A 50 1.33 -11.64 6.53
C ASP A 50 0.71 -10.78 7.64
N ARG A 51 1.36 -9.65 7.94
CA ARG A 51 0.92 -8.73 8.99
C ARG A 51 -0.45 -8.15 8.70
N TRP A 52 -0.75 -7.84 7.45
CA TRP A 52 -1.97 -7.15 7.04
C TRP A 52 -2.95 -8.03 6.25
N GLU A 53 -2.73 -9.35 6.18
CA GLU A 53 -3.56 -10.30 5.39
C GLU A 53 -3.75 -9.85 3.96
N ILE A 54 -2.67 -9.40 3.33
CA ILE A 54 -2.77 -8.96 1.95
C ILE A 54 -2.99 -10.19 1.07
N ILE A 55 -4.16 -10.26 0.48
CA ILE A 55 -4.56 -11.33 -0.42
C ILE A 55 -4.21 -10.88 -1.84
N LEU A 56 -3.18 -11.49 -2.41
CA LEU A 56 -2.72 -11.22 -3.78
C LEU A 56 -3.49 -12.03 -4.83
N ASP A 57 -4.17 -13.09 -4.41
CA ASP A 57 -4.93 -13.97 -5.30
C ASP A 57 -6.32 -13.39 -5.59
N LYS A 58 -6.56 -13.03 -6.86
CA LYS A 58 -7.81 -12.43 -7.33
C LYS A 58 -9.00 -13.38 -7.23
N ASP A 59 -8.76 -14.68 -7.22
CA ASP A 59 -9.82 -15.69 -7.14
C ASP A 59 -10.21 -16.03 -5.69
N HIS A 60 -9.53 -15.44 -4.70
CA HIS A 60 -9.81 -15.67 -3.29
C HIS A 60 -11.13 -14.98 -2.86
N PRO A 61 -12.01 -15.65 -2.10
CA PRO A 61 -13.31 -15.08 -1.70
C PRO A 61 -13.20 -13.77 -0.91
N ASP A 62 -12.13 -13.64 -0.11
CA ASP A 62 -11.88 -12.46 0.72
C ASP A 62 -10.93 -11.42 0.07
N TYR A 63 -10.72 -11.49 -1.25
CA TYR A 63 -9.80 -10.59 -1.96
C TYR A 63 -10.09 -9.10 -1.71
N GLU A 64 -11.35 -8.69 -1.57
CA GLU A 64 -11.74 -7.31 -1.26
C GLU A 64 -11.30 -6.86 0.15
N GLY A 65 -11.29 -7.76 1.13
CA GLY A 65 -10.86 -7.48 2.51
C GLY A 65 -9.34 -7.50 2.68
N GLY A 66 -8.63 -8.29 1.86
CA GLY A 66 -7.18 -8.43 1.92
C GLY A 66 -6.41 -7.36 1.15
N THR A 67 -6.85 -6.10 1.20
CA THR A 67 -6.18 -4.97 0.50
C THR A 67 -4.99 -4.40 1.28
N GLY A 68 -4.97 -4.60 2.59
CA GLY A 68 -3.96 -4.05 3.49
C GLY A 68 -4.21 -2.58 3.84
N ARG A 69 -3.15 -1.85 4.22
CA ARG A 69 -3.26 -0.42 4.56
C ARG A 69 -3.59 0.41 3.34
N GLN A 70 -4.25 1.55 3.56
CA GLN A 70 -4.49 2.56 2.54
C GLN A 70 -3.56 3.75 2.76
N PHE A 71 -2.94 4.23 1.69
CA PHE A 71 -1.94 5.29 1.72
C PHE A 71 -2.38 6.47 0.89
N LEU A 72 -2.30 7.69 1.42
CA LEU A 72 -2.35 8.90 0.60
C LEU A 72 -0.96 9.20 0.06
N VAL A 73 -0.77 9.04 -1.25
CA VAL A 73 0.52 9.11 -1.92
C VAL A 73 0.70 10.45 -2.61
N LYS A 74 1.81 11.12 -2.31
CA LYS A 74 2.34 12.18 -3.16
C LYS A 74 3.31 11.57 -4.17
N TRP A 75 2.95 11.60 -5.45
CA TRP A 75 3.77 11.10 -6.55
C TRP A 75 4.88 12.10 -6.93
N GLY A 76 6.07 11.60 -7.29
CA GLY A 76 7.27 12.42 -7.53
C GLY A 76 7.12 13.50 -8.58
N ASN A 77 6.46 13.18 -9.70
CA ASN A 77 6.35 14.08 -10.85
C ASN A 77 5.04 14.87 -10.89
N MET A 78 4.18 14.74 -9.88
CA MET A 78 2.85 15.34 -9.86
C MET A 78 2.71 16.43 -8.79
N GLY A 79 1.66 17.23 -8.86
CA GLY A 79 1.32 18.21 -7.81
C GLY A 79 0.75 17.55 -6.55
N TYR A 80 0.69 18.29 -5.43
CA TYR A 80 -0.01 17.79 -4.23
C TYR A 80 -1.51 17.57 -4.47
N SER A 81 -2.10 18.34 -5.38
CA SER A 81 -3.49 18.19 -5.82
C SER A 81 -3.78 16.88 -6.55
N GLU A 82 -2.74 16.19 -7.01
CA GLU A 82 -2.82 14.93 -7.75
C GLU A 82 -2.45 13.73 -6.85
N SER A 83 -2.41 13.93 -5.54
CA SER A 83 -2.18 12.84 -4.59
C SER A 83 -3.38 11.90 -4.61
N THR A 84 -3.12 10.59 -4.66
CA THR A 84 -4.17 9.56 -4.73
C THR A 84 -4.10 8.63 -3.52
N TYR A 85 -5.23 7.99 -3.21
CA TYR A 85 -5.28 6.92 -2.21
C TYR A 85 -5.03 5.58 -2.89
N GLU A 86 -4.01 4.86 -2.44
CA GLU A 86 -3.60 3.56 -2.98
C GLU A 86 -3.58 2.51 -1.87
N PHE A 87 -3.83 1.25 -2.22
CA PHE A 87 -3.71 0.15 -1.26
C PHE A 87 -2.31 -0.45 -1.26
N GLU A 88 -1.90 -0.98 -0.10
CA GLU A 88 -0.61 -1.65 0.06
C GLU A 88 -0.47 -2.83 -0.92
N ARG A 89 -1.57 -3.54 -1.18
CA ARG A 89 -1.63 -4.57 -2.22
C ARG A 89 -1.18 -4.06 -3.58
N ASP A 90 -1.59 -2.86 -3.98
CA ASP A 90 -1.31 -2.33 -5.31
C ASP A 90 0.18 -2.03 -5.47
N PHE A 91 0.85 -1.58 -4.41
CA PHE A 91 2.31 -1.42 -4.43
C PHE A 91 3.03 -2.75 -4.56
N ILE A 92 2.56 -3.79 -3.88
CA ILE A 92 3.17 -5.12 -3.96
C ILE A 92 2.98 -5.72 -5.36
N LEU A 93 1.77 -5.65 -5.91
CA LEU A 93 1.46 -6.14 -7.25
C LEU A 93 2.27 -5.42 -8.32
N ASN A 94 2.47 -4.11 -8.17
CA ASN A 94 3.24 -3.30 -9.11
C ASN A 94 4.74 -3.23 -8.78
N SER A 95 5.21 -3.93 -7.75
CA SER A 95 6.61 -3.88 -7.29
C SER A 95 7.14 -2.46 -7.02
N ILE A 96 6.27 -1.59 -6.49
CA ILE A 96 6.61 -0.21 -6.11
C ILE A 96 7.28 -0.22 -4.73
N GLU A 97 8.44 0.42 -4.62
CA GLU A 97 9.16 0.55 -3.36
C GLU A 97 8.49 1.62 -2.46
N TYR A 98 7.82 1.17 -1.39
CA TYR A 98 7.05 2.05 -0.50
C TYR A 98 7.52 2.03 0.96
N GLU A 99 8.21 0.97 1.40
CA GLU A 99 8.55 0.74 2.81
C GLU A 99 9.36 1.89 3.43
N GLU A 100 10.36 2.41 2.72
CA GLU A 100 11.18 3.53 3.21
C GLU A 100 10.35 4.80 3.41
N ASN A 101 9.40 5.07 2.51
CA ASN A 101 8.52 6.23 2.58
C ASN A 101 7.54 6.14 3.76
N VAL A 102 7.03 4.93 4.04
CA VAL A 102 6.22 4.64 5.23
C VAL A 102 7.03 4.84 6.50
N ASP A 103 8.27 4.36 6.56
CA ASP A 103 9.16 4.55 7.70
C ASP A 103 9.44 6.03 7.99
N VAL A 104 9.68 6.82 6.95
CA VAL A 104 9.85 8.28 7.06
C VAL A 104 8.58 8.93 7.59
N PHE A 105 7.40 8.55 7.10
CA PHE A 105 6.12 9.03 7.61
C PHE A 105 5.97 8.70 9.11
N LEU A 106 6.14 7.43 9.50
CA LEU A 106 6.01 6.98 10.89
C LEU A 106 6.98 7.70 11.83
N LYS A 107 8.22 7.96 11.39
CA LYS A 107 9.20 8.76 12.16
C LYS A 107 8.73 10.19 12.38
N ARG A 108 8.09 10.82 11.39
CA ARG A 108 7.59 12.20 11.46
C ARG A 108 6.27 12.32 12.21
N SER A 109 5.41 11.31 12.14
CA SER A 109 4.11 11.26 12.82
C SER A 109 4.24 11.08 14.33
N LYS A 110 5.37 10.56 14.82
CA LYS A 110 5.70 10.58 16.25
C LYS A 110 5.93 12.04 16.68
N LYS A 111 4.96 12.61 17.41
CA LYS A 111 5.10 13.94 18.03
C LYS A 111 6.44 14.02 18.77
N PRO A 112 7.23 15.10 18.60
CA PRO A 112 8.39 15.32 19.46
C PRO A 112 7.87 15.47 20.90
N THR A 113 8.21 14.51 21.76
CA THR A 113 7.96 14.61 23.19
C THR A 113 8.69 15.86 23.69
N LYS A 114 7.95 16.84 24.22
CA LYS A 114 8.52 18.03 24.85
C LYS A 114 9.47 17.58 25.97
N LEU A 115 10.72 18.03 25.89
CA LEU A 115 11.70 18.02 26.99
C LEU A 115 11.24 18.97 28.10
#